data_AF-A0A524CEW3-F1
#
_entry.id   AF-A0A524CEW3-F1
#
_cell.length_a   1.000
_cell.length_b   1.000
_cell.length_c   1.000
_cell.angle_alpha   90.00
_cell.angle_beta   90.00
_cell.angle_gamma   90.00
#
_symmetry.space_group_name_H-M   'P 1'
#
loop_
_entity.id
_entity.type
_entity.pdbx_description
1 polymer ?
#
loop_
_entity_poly.entity_id
_entity_poly.type
_entity_poly.pdbx_seq_one_letter_code
_entity_poly.pdbx_strand_id
1 'polypeptide(L)'
;MGSNPTSCTFNQFSYSFPKMNDLNLYEQDAALNHVEKLEFKRLAATKGEEKAINYITKELKKGEIASILESFKWCKSTTLLMKGAFIFLLIYLNLYQIILLFTDWIWLILILDALLALIIYFGTKILLDMSRIYYIGKEKESKNIIAKIKGEQTENEDLTNPVVILSAHYDSIS
;
A
#
# COMPACT_ATOMS: atom_id res chain seq x y z
N MET A 1 -37.24 -8.75 -43.14
CA MET A 1 -36.95 -8.95 -41.71
C MET A 1 -35.85 -7.98 -41.32
N GLY A 2 -36.20 -6.86 -40.69
CA GLY A 2 -35.22 -5.87 -40.21
C GLY A 2 -35.68 -5.40 -38.84
N SER A 3 -35.00 -5.87 -37.80
CA SER A 3 -35.25 -5.52 -36.41
C SER A 3 -34.64 -4.15 -36.11
N ASN A 4 -35.47 -3.18 -35.72
CA ASN A 4 -35.01 -1.91 -35.17
C ASN A 4 -34.31 -2.14 -33.81
N PRO A 5 -33.17 -1.48 -33.54
CA PRO A 5 -32.56 -1.52 -32.22
C PRO A 5 -33.35 -0.62 -31.26
N THR A 6 -33.80 -1.21 -30.16
CA THR A 6 -34.40 -0.54 -29.00
C THR A 6 -33.41 0.43 -28.39
N SER A 7 -33.74 1.71 -28.41
CA SER A 7 -32.99 2.76 -27.71
C SER A 7 -33.13 2.58 -26.20
N CYS A 8 -32.04 2.25 -25.51
CA CYS A 8 -31.96 2.33 -24.05
C CYS A 8 -31.98 3.81 -23.63
N THR A 9 -33.12 4.28 -23.14
CA THR A 9 -33.23 5.56 -22.43
C THR A 9 -32.63 5.41 -21.04
N PHE A 10 -31.51 6.08 -20.81
CA PHE A 10 -30.95 6.28 -19.47
C PHE A 10 -31.86 7.25 -18.71
N ASN A 11 -32.63 6.74 -17.75
CA ASN A 11 -33.29 7.58 -16.78
C ASN A 11 -32.21 8.27 -15.92
N GLN A 12 -32.05 9.58 -16.10
CA GLN A 12 -31.26 10.40 -15.19
C GLN A 12 -31.98 10.41 -13.83
N PHE A 13 -31.46 9.63 -12.88
CA PHE A 13 -31.82 9.79 -11.48
C PHE A 13 -31.27 11.12 -10.99
N SER A 14 -32.14 12.14 -10.93
CA SER A 14 -31.85 13.40 -10.29
C SER A 14 -31.89 13.20 -8.77
N TYR A 15 -30.74 12.89 -8.17
CA TYR A 15 -30.61 12.94 -6.73
C TYR A 15 -30.59 14.40 -6.29
N SER A 16 -31.66 14.85 -5.64
CA SER A 16 -31.64 16.13 -4.93
C SER A 16 -30.81 15.94 -3.66
N PHE A 17 -29.53 16.29 -3.72
CA PHE A 17 -28.74 16.42 -2.50
C PHE A 17 -29.38 17.53 -1.65
N PRO A 18 -29.65 17.29 -0.36
CA PRO A 18 -30.11 18.35 0.54
C PRO A 18 -29.08 19.50 0.54
N LYS A 19 -29.57 20.74 0.53
CA LYS A 19 -28.72 21.94 0.65
C LYS A 19 -27.87 21.81 1.92
N MET A 20 -26.54 21.77 1.76
CA MET A 20 -25.57 21.52 2.85
C MET A 20 -25.54 22.58 3.98
N ASN A 21 -26.38 23.61 3.95
CA ASN A 21 -26.27 24.75 4.87
C ASN A 21 -26.87 24.51 6.27
N ASP A 22 -27.64 23.44 6.49
CA ASP A 22 -28.32 23.20 7.78
C ASP A 22 -27.69 22.09 8.64
N LEU A 23 -26.52 21.59 8.23
CA LEU A 23 -25.81 20.52 8.93
C LEU A 23 -24.49 21.06 9.46
N ASN A 24 -24.49 21.44 10.75
CA ASN A 24 -23.29 21.74 11.53
C ASN A 24 -22.53 20.42 11.81
N LEU A 25 -22.18 19.68 10.75
CA LEU A 25 -21.71 18.29 10.74
C LEU A 25 -20.23 18.14 11.14
N TYR A 26 -19.49 19.24 11.20
CA TYR A 26 -18.05 19.21 11.41
C TYR A 26 -17.67 20.04 12.63
N GLU A 27 -17.48 19.35 13.76
CA GLU A 27 -16.87 19.93 14.95
C GLU A 27 -15.35 20.00 14.76
N GLN A 28 -14.90 21.10 14.14
CA GLN A 28 -13.48 21.33 13.83
C GLN A 28 -12.58 21.17 15.07
N ASP A 29 -13.00 21.70 16.21
CA ASP A 29 -12.23 21.65 17.46
C ASP A 29 -12.07 20.22 17.98
N ALA A 30 -13.10 19.38 17.86
CA ALA A 30 -13.04 17.97 18.22
C ALA A 30 -12.07 17.21 17.29
N ALA A 31 -12.13 17.48 15.98
CA ALA A 31 -11.23 16.88 15.00
C ALA A 31 -9.76 17.27 15.27
N LEU A 32 -9.48 18.54 15.56
CA LEU A 32 -8.13 19.02 15.91
C LEU A 32 -7.59 18.34 17.16
N ASN A 33 -8.43 18.16 18.19
CA ASN A 33 -8.05 17.45 19.41
C ASN A 33 -7.63 15.98 19.14
N HIS A 34 -8.29 15.31 18.18
CA HIS A 34 -7.86 13.96 17.76
C HIS A 34 -6.49 13.97 17.08
N VAL A 35 -6.19 14.99 16.27
CA VAL A 35 -4.89 15.16 15.61
C VAL A 35 -3.79 15.38 16.64
N GLU A 36 -3.99 16.31 17.58
CA GLU A 36 -3.02 16.61 18.65
C GLU A 36 -2.72 15.37 19.51
N LYS A 37 -3.76 14.60 19.87
CA LYS A 37 -3.58 13.35 20.65
C LYS A 37 -2.79 12.29 19.91
N LEU A 38 -2.76 12.32 18.59
CA LEU A 38 -1.98 11.44 17.74
C LEU A 38 -0.62 12.04 17.34
N GLU A 39 -0.30 13.27 17.74
CA GLU A 39 0.94 13.98 17.40
C GLU A 39 2.15 13.47 18.21
N PHE A 40 2.54 12.24 17.92
CA PHE A 40 3.76 11.64 18.46
C PHE A 40 4.31 10.61 17.48
N LYS A 41 5.57 10.20 17.72
CA LYS A 41 6.24 9.20 16.88
C LYS A 41 5.55 7.85 17.01
N ARG A 42 4.97 7.37 15.91
CA ARG A 42 4.11 6.18 15.83
C ARG A 42 4.56 5.30 14.67
N LEU A 43 5.85 5.00 14.65
CA LEU A 43 6.45 4.09 13.68
C LEU A 43 5.85 2.70 13.81
N ALA A 44 5.63 2.03 12.69
CA ALA A 44 5.13 0.66 12.69
C ALA A 44 6.06 -0.32 13.44
N ALA A 45 5.46 -1.26 14.15
CA ALA A 45 6.07 -2.19 15.10
C ALA A 45 6.78 -1.52 16.29
N THR A 46 6.21 -0.45 16.85
CA THR A 46 6.76 0.23 18.04
C THR A 46 5.70 0.49 19.11
N LYS A 47 6.13 0.84 20.34
CA LYS A 47 5.22 1.27 21.42
C LYS A 47 4.35 2.48 21.04
N GLY A 48 4.82 3.32 20.12
CA GLY A 48 4.04 4.44 19.61
C GLY A 48 2.84 3.98 18.79
N GLU A 49 3.04 3.01 17.90
CA GLU A 49 1.94 2.40 17.14
C GLU A 49 0.91 1.78 18.08
N GLU A 50 1.34 1.02 19.09
CA GLU A 50 0.44 0.44 20.09
C GLU A 50 -0.39 1.52 20.81
N LYS A 51 0.25 2.64 21.20
CA LYS A 51 -0.44 3.79 21.80
C LYS A 51 -1.48 4.39 20.86
N ALA A 52 -1.16 4.53 19.57
CA ALA A 52 -2.08 5.05 18.55
C ALA A 52 -3.27 4.10 18.34
N ILE A 53 -3.03 2.80 18.21
CA ILE A 53 -4.08 1.78 18.08
C ILE A 53 -5.02 1.82 19.28
N ASN A 54 -4.46 1.85 20.49
CA ASN A 54 -5.24 1.89 21.73
C ASN A 54 -6.10 3.16 21.81
N TYR A 55 -5.55 4.30 21.39
CA TYR A 55 -6.30 5.55 21.34
C TYR A 55 -7.48 5.47 20.35
N ILE A 56 -7.22 5.09 19.09
CA ILE A 56 -8.25 5.02 18.04
C ILE A 56 -9.35 4.03 18.43
N THR A 57 -8.97 2.83 18.89
CA THR A 57 -9.93 1.80 19.31
C THR A 57 -10.79 2.28 20.48
N LYS A 58 -10.21 3.04 21.42
CA LYS A 58 -10.95 3.62 22.54
C LYS A 58 -11.96 4.68 22.06
N GLU A 59 -11.58 5.57 21.15
CA GLU A 59 -12.49 6.59 20.62
C GLU A 59 -13.61 5.95 19.76
N LEU A 60 -13.30 4.95 18.94
CA LEU A 60 -14.32 4.20 18.19
C LEU A 60 -15.32 3.52 19.13
N LYS A 61 -14.82 2.91 20.22
CA LYS A 61 -15.67 2.28 21.23
C LYS A 61 -16.58 3.28 21.96
N LYS A 62 -16.11 4.50 22.22
CA LYS A 62 -16.95 5.56 22.81
C LYS A 62 -18.09 5.97 21.89
N GLY A 63 -17.87 5.95 20.59
CA GLY A 63 -18.91 6.18 19.58
C GLY A 63 -19.76 4.95 19.26
N GLU A 64 -19.63 3.87 20.04
CA GLU A 64 -20.34 2.59 19.83
C GLU A 64 -20.08 1.95 18.44
N ILE A 65 -18.95 2.29 17.81
CA ILE A 65 -18.56 1.75 16.51
C ILE A 65 -17.79 0.44 16.72
N ALA A 66 -18.30 -0.64 16.12
CA ALA A 66 -17.62 -1.92 16.13
C ALA A 66 -16.33 -1.86 15.30
N SER A 67 -15.20 -2.23 15.91
CA SER A 67 -13.88 -2.28 15.27
C SER A 67 -13.19 -3.62 15.48
N ILE A 68 -12.51 -4.12 14.44
CA ILE A 68 -11.62 -5.29 14.50
C ILE A 68 -10.18 -4.87 14.24
N LEU A 69 -9.24 -5.59 14.84
CA LEU A 69 -7.81 -5.43 14.59
C LEU A 69 -7.33 -6.59 13.71
N GLU A 70 -6.78 -6.26 12.56
CA GLU A 70 -6.20 -7.24 11.64
C GLU A 70 -4.67 -7.14 11.68
N SER A 71 -4.02 -8.14 12.26
CA SER A 71 -2.55 -8.22 12.27
C SER A 71 -2.02 -8.58 10.90
N PHE A 72 -1.00 -7.86 10.44
CA PHE A 72 -0.21 -8.21 9.28
C PHE A 72 1.27 -8.18 9.61
N LYS A 73 2.03 -8.98 8.87
CA LYS A 73 3.47 -9.09 9.04
C LYS A 73 4.18 -8.65 7.78
N TRP A 74 5.27 -7.91 7.94
CA TRP A 74 6.17 -7.55 6.85
C TRP A 74 7.61 -7.59 7.31
N CYS A 75 8.51 -7.64 6.35
CA CYS A 75 9.93 -7.58 6.59
C CYS A 75 10.53 -6.45 5.75
N LYS A 76 11.74 -6.01 6.11
CA LYS A 76 12.45 -5.04 5.29
C LYS A 76 12.77 -5.66 3.93
N SER A 77 12.56 -4.88 2.88
CA SER A 77 12.89 -5.28 1.52
C SER A 77 14.40 -5.50 1.37
N THR A 78 14.78 -6.55 0.63
CA THR A 78 16.16 -6.86 0.25
C THR A 78 16.74 -5.90 -0.79
N THR A 79 16.00 -4.85 -1.17
CA THR A 79 16.39 -3.87 -2.18
C THR A 79 17.80 -3.32 -1.97
N LEU A 80 18.22 -3.07 -0.72
CA LEU A 80 19.56 -2.54 -0.45
C LEU A 80 20.66 -3.58 -0.74
N LEU A 81 20.42 -4.85 -0.36
CA LEU A 81 21.34 -5.95 -0.63
C LEU A 81 21.41 -6.25 -2.13
N MET A 82 20.27 -6.23 -2.82
CA MET A 82 20.22 -6.31 -4.29
C MET A 82 21.06 -5.21 -4.94
N LYS A 83 20.85 -3.95 -4.54
CA LYS A 83 21.61 -2.82 -5.07
C LYS A 83 23.11 -3.01 -4.82
N GLY A 84 23.50 -3.46 -3.63
CA GLY A 84 24.89 -3.77 -3.29
C GLY A 84 25.48 -4.87 -4.16
N ALA A 85 24.78 -6.00 -4.31
CA ALA A 85 25.22 -7.12 -5.15
C ALA A 85 25.37 -6.71 -6.62
N PHE A 86 24.44 -5.89 -7.13
CA PHE A 86 24.51 -5.40 -8.51
C PHE A 86 25.67 -4.42 -8.73
N ILE A 87 25.91 -3.50 -7.80
CA ILE A 87 27.08 -2.60 -7.86
C ILE A 87 28.38 -3.42 -7.83
N PHE A 88 28.46 -4.42 -6.95
CA PHE A 88 29.62 -5.31 -6.88
C PHE A 88 29.86 -6.06 -8.20
N LEU A 89 28.80 -6.62 -8.80
CA LEU A 89 28.87 -7.27 -10.11
C LEU A 89 29.36 -6.31 -11.20
N LEU A 90 28.85 -5.08 -11.23
CA LEU A 90 29.29 -4.06 -12.18
C LEU A 90 30.78 -3.73 -12.00
N ILE A 91 31.24 -3.52 -10.77
CA ILE A 91 32.66 -3.26 -10.49
C ILE A 91 33.51 -4.44 -10.99
N TYR A 92 33.08 -5.68 -10.69
CA TYR A 92 33.79 -6.88 -11.10
C TYR A 92 33.88 -7.02 -12.63
N LEU A 93 32.77 -6.80 -13.34
CA LEU A 93 32.74 -6.80 -14.81
C LEU A 93 33.66 -5.73 -15.40
N ASN A 94 33.64 -4.51 -14.86
CA ASN A 94 34.52 -3.43 -15.33
C ASN A 94 36.00 -3.74 -15.08
N LEU A 95 36.35 -4.32 -13.94
CA LEU A 95 37.72 -4.75 -13.65
C LEU A 95 38.19 -5.84 -14.63
N TYR A 96 37.32 -6.80 -14.94
CA TYR A 96 37.60 -7.85 -15.91
C TYR A 96 37.78 -7.29 -17.33
N GLN A 97 36.96 -6.31 -17.73
CA GLN A 97 37.09 -5.62 -19.00
C GLN A 97 38.43 -4.87 -19.12
N ILE A 98 38.93 -4.26 -18.05
CA ILE A 98 40.25 -3.60 -18.06
C ILE A 98 41.37 -4.59 -18.41
N ILE A 99 41.29 -5.82 -17.90
CA ILE A 99 42.25 -6.88 -18.20
C ILE A 99 42.15 -7.33 -19.66
N LEU A 100 40.94 -7.34 -20.22
CA LEU A 100 40.66 -7.82 -21.57
C LEU A 100 40.83 -6.76 -22.68
N LEU A 101 41.02 -5.48 -22.33
CA LEU A 101 41.28 -4.37 -23.27
C LEU A 101 42.45 -4.59 -24.24
N PHE A 102 43.34 -5.53 -23.94
CA PHE A 102 44.48 -5.90 -24.79
C PHE A 102 44.14 -6.93 -25.87
N THR A 103 42.87 -7.26 -26.07
CA THR A 103 42.44 -8.32 -26.98
C THR A 103 41.49 -7.80 -28.06
N ASP A 104 41.67 -8.24 -29.31
CA ASP A 104 40.84 -7.83 -30.46
C ASP A 104 39.35 -8.19 -30.31
N TRP A 105 39.02 -9.09 -29.38
CA TRP A 105 37.68 -9.62 -29.15
C TRP A 105 36.79 -8.75 -28.24
N ILE A 106 37.26 -7.57 -27.84
CA ILE A 106 36.60 -6.75 -26.81
C ILE A 106 35.13 -6.43 -27.10
N TRP A 107 34.79 -6.14 -28.36
CA TRP A 107 33.42 -5.80 -28.74
C TRP A 107 32.44 -6.96 -28.55
N LEU A 108 32.89 -8.19 -28.81
CA LEU A 108 32.08 -9.40 -28.60
C LEU A 108 31.84 -9.62 -27.10
N ILE A 109 32.89 -9.42 -26.29
CA ILE A 109 32.84 -9.61 -24.84
C ILE A 109 31.92 -8.57 -24.19
N LEU A 110 31.96 -7.31 -24.64
CA LEU A 110 31.07 -6.25 -24.15
C LEU A 110 29.58 -6.58 -24.36
N ILE A 111 29.23 -7.13 -25.52
CA ILE A 111 27.84 -7.54 -25.82
C ILE A 111 27.43 -8.72 -24.92
N LEU A 112 28.32 -9.69 -24.73
CA LEU A 112 28.07 -10.85 -23.87
C LEU A 112 27.88 -10.44 -22.40
N ASP A 113 28.72 -9.52 -21.91
CA ASP A 113 28.63 -8.98 -20.55
C ASP A 113 27.32 -8.21 -20.33
N ALA A 114 26.90 -7.40 -21.30
CA ALA A 114 25.64 -6.67 -21.23
C ALA A 114 24.44 -7.62 -21.18
N LEU A 115 24.45 -8.68 -22.01
CA LEU A 115 23.43 -9.73 -21.99
C LEU A 115 23.42 -10.48 -20.65
N LEU A 116 24.60 -10.84 -20.13
CA LEU A 116 24.75 -11.52 -18.85
C LEU A 116 24.22 -10.64 -17.70
N ALA A 117 24.59 -9.36 -17.67
CA ALA A 117 24.11 -8.41 -16.67
C ALA A 117 22.58 -8.27 -16.72
N LEU A 118 22.00 -8.26 -17.92
CA LEU A 118 20.55 -8.21 -18.11
C LEU A 118 19.86 -9.48 -17.61
N ILE A 119 20.41 -10.66 -17.92
CA ILE A 119 19.91 -11.95 -17.42
C ILE A 119 20.00 -12.01 -15.89
N ILE A 120 21.12 -11.59 -15.29
CA ILE A 120 21.28 -11.56 -13.84
C ILE A 120 20.30 -10.57 -13.22
N TYR A 121 20.11 -9.39 -13.80
CA TYR A 121 19.16 -8.40 -13.30
C TYR A 121 17.73 -8.92 -13.29
N PHE A 122 17.24 -9.44 -14.43
CA PHE A 122 15.89 -9.98 -14.50
C PHE A 122 15.73 -11.27 -13.70
N GLY A 123 16.74 -12.15 -13.70
CA GLY A 123 16.75 -13.37 -12.92
C GLY A 123 16.68 -13.10 -11.42
N THR A 124 17.51 -12.19 -10.91
CA THR A 124 17.48 -11.80 -9.48
C THR A 124 16.18 -11.10 -9.12
N LYS A 125 15.66 -10.22 -9.99
CA LYS A 125 14.35 -9.58 -9.80
C LYS A 125 13.24 -10.62 -9.71
N ILE A 126 13.14 -11.54 -10.67
CA ILE A 126 12.11 -12.60 -10.68
C ILE A 126 12.26 -13.51 -9.47
N LEU A 127 13.49 -13.93 -9.14
CA LEU A 127 13.74 -14.75 -7.97
C LEU A 127 13.27 -14.05 -6.69
N LEU A 128 13.50 -12.76 -6.55
CA LEU A 128 13.11 -11.98 -5.36
C LEU A 128 11.62 -11.64 -5.32
N ASP A 129 11.00 -11.38 -6.46
CA ASP A 129 9.55 -11.19 -6.57
C ASP A 129 8.79 -12.49 -6.28
N MET A 130 9.30 -13.64 -6.75
CA MET A 130 8.72 -14.96 -6.47
C MET A 130 9.01 -15.44 -5.05
N SER A 131 10.18 -15.12 -4.52
CA SER A 131 10.52 -15.43 -3.14
C SER A 131 9.98 -14.35 -2.22
N ARG A 132 8.70 -14.46 -1.90
CA ARG A 132 8.11 -13.98 -0.63
C ARG A 132 8.83 -14.51 0.64
N ILE A 133 10.03 -15.11 0.52
CA ILE A 133 10.72 -15.95 1.50
C ILE A 133 12.07 -15.35 1.91
N TYR A 134 12.76 -14.55 1.08
CA TYR A 134 14.01 -13.90 1.51
C TYR A 134 13.72 -12.60 2.26
N TYR A 135 13.07 -12.75 3.42
CA TYR A 135 12.94 -11.69 4.39
C TYR A 135 14.30 -11.47 5.08
N ILE A 136 15.05 -10.46 4.64
CA ILE A 136 16.28 -10.05 5.34
C ILE A 136 15.90 -9.05 6.43
N GLY A 137 15.89 -9.54 7.67
CA GLY A 137 15.65 -8.72 8.86
C GLY A 137 14.69 -9.39 9.84
N LYS A 138 14.44 -8.71 10.97
CA LYS A 138 13.41 -9.15 11.91
C LYS A 138 12.03 -8.95 11.27
N GLU A 139 11.22 -10.00 11.28
CA GLU A 139 9.80 -9.92 10.98
C GLU A 139 9.16 -8.86 11.89
N LYS A 140 8.46 -7.92 11.29
CA LYS A 140 7.71 -6.87 11.99
C LYS A 140 6.23 -7.18 11.87
N GLU A 141 5.51 -6.93 12.96
CA GLU A 141 4.06 -7.05 13.03
C GLU A 141 3.45 -5.66 13.29
N SER A 142 2.30 -5.40 12.67
CA SER A 142 1.49 -4.18 12.75
C SER A 142 0.05 -4.62 12.59
N LYS A 143 -0.87 -3.69 12.84
CA LYS A 143 -2.30 -3.97 12.84
C LYS A 143 -3.03 -2.91 12.04
N ASN A 144 -3.96 -3.34 11.21
CA ASN A 144 -4.97 -2.45 10.65
C ASN A 144 -6.17 -2.39 11.61
N ILE A 145 -6.80 -1.22 11.69
CA ILE A 145 -8.04 -1.02 12.45
C ILE A 145 -9.15 -0.91 11.43
N ILE A 146 -10.08 -1.86 11.45
CA ILE A 146 -11.22 -1.87 10.53
C ILE A 146 -12.47 -1.61 11.36
N ALA A 147 -13.13 -0.49 11.11
CA ALA A 147 -14.39 -0.11 11.75
C ALA A 147 -15.55 -0.26 10.75
N LYS A 148 -16.68 -0.78 11.20
CA LYS A 148 -17.89 -0.93 10.38
C LYS A 148 -19.07 -0.23 11.03
N ILE A 149 -19.59 0.78 10.36
CA ILE A 149 -20.86 1.42 10.69
C ILE A 149 -21.92 0.78 9.81
N LYS A 150 -22.96 0.21 10.42
CA LYS A 150 -24.10 -0.32 9.67
C LYS A 150 -25.06 0.85 9.40
N GLY A 151 -25.47 1.03 8.14
CA GLY A 151 -26.62 1.89 7.84
C GLY A 151 -27.91 1.26 8.35
N GLU A 152 -28.97 2.06 8.50
CA GLU A 152 -30.31 1.55 8.76
C GLU A 152 -30.72 0.60 7.62
N GLN A 153 -31.13 -0.61 7.98
CA GLN A 153 -31.71 -1.54 7.01
C GLN A 153 -33.11 -1.04 6.66
N THR A 154 -33.31 -0.56 5.43
CA THR A 154 -34.65 -0.45 4.86
C THR A 154 -35.16 -1.85 4.50
N GLU A 155 -36.43 -2.13 4.79
CA GLU A 155 -37.12 -3.44 4.67
C GLU A 155 -37.06 -4.13 3.28
N ASN A 156 -36.48 -3.49 2.26
CA ASN A 156 -36.26 -4.08 0.95
C ASN A 156 -34.82 -4.58 0.82
N GLU A 157 -34.57 -5.81 1.27
CA GLU A 157 -33.24 -6.46 1.34
C GLU A 157 -32.61 -6.86 -0.01
N ASP A 158 -33.26 -6.58 -1.15
CA ASP A 158 -32.81 -7.04 -2.48
C ASP A 158 -31.89 -6.07 -3.25
N LEU A 159 -31.61 -4.88 -2.72
CA LEU A 159 -30.69 -3.93 -3.35
C LEU A 159 -29.30 -4.04 -2.71
N THR A 160 -28.29 -4.25 -3.56
CA THR A 160 -26.88 -4.23 -3.20
C THR A 160 -26.57 -2.96 -2.41
N ASN A 161 -26.48 -3.07 -1.09
CA ASN A 161 -26.26 -1.93 -0.21
C ASN A 161 -24.94 -1.24 -0.58
N PRO A 162 -24.96 0.03 -1.01
CA PRO A 162 -23.73 0.74 -1.37
C PRO A 162 -22.82 0.83 -0.15
N VAL A 163 -21.56 0.42 -0.31
CA VAL A 163 -20.54 0.50 0.74
C VAL A 163 -19.64 1.70 0.47
N VAL A 164 -19.53 2.60 1.45
CA VAL A 164 -18.53 3.68 1.45
C VAL A 164 -17.34 3.25 2.29
N ILE A 165 -16.15 3.29 1.70
CA ILE A 165 -14.89 2.95 2.38
C ILE A 165 -14.08 4.24 2.55
N LEU A 166 -13.81 4.59 3.81
CA LEU A 166 -12.87 5.64 4.18
C LEU A 166 -11.60 4.99 4.73
N SER A 167 -10.44 5.42 4.25
CA SER A 167 -9.15 4.86 4.64
C SER A 167 -8.14 5.96 4.92
N ALA A 168 -7.33 5.75 5.96
CA ALA A 168 -6.25 6.65 6.33
C ALA A 168 -5.10 5.86 6.97
N HIS A 169 -3.87 6.30 6.73
CA HIS A 169 -2.69 5.79 7.41
C HIS A 169 -2.52 6.49 8.76
N TYR A 170 -2.44 5.70 9.83
CA TYR A 170 -2.25 6.22 11.18
C TYR A 170 -0.79 6.16 11.62
N ASP A 171 0.08 5.43 10.93
CA ASP A 171 1.51 5.34 11.24
C ASP A 171 2.28 6.56 10.73
N SER A 172 3.44 6.84 11.35
CA SER A 172 4.34 7.91 10.90
C SER A 172 5.43 7.34 9.97
N ILE A 173 5.84 8.12 8.97
CA ILE A 173 6.94 7.77 8.07
C ILE A 173 8.22 7.51 8.88
N SER A 174 8.94 6.43 8.53
CA SER A 174 10.17 5.99 9.19
C SER A 174 11.43 6.68 8.70
#